data_AF-J0PZH5-F1
#
_entry.id   AF-J0PZH5-F1
#
_cell.length_a   1.000
_cell.length_b   1.000
_cell.length_c   1.000
_cell.angle_alpha   90.00
_cell.angle_beta   90.00
_cell.angle_gamma   90.00
#
_symmetry.space_group_name_H-M   'P 1'
#
loop_
_entity.id
_entity.type
_entity.pdbx_description
1 polymer ?
#
loop_
_entity_poly.entity_id
_entity_poly.type
_entity_poly.pdbx_seq_one_letter_code
_entity_poly.pdbx_strand_id
1 'polypeptide(L)'
;MLIQSFLFFILGVASTSWLLVLFSPVIWRRAIHFAHKYVSAQIPLSLTEIQANYDFLCAQHAVVLAHNEQKYEFLQKKYAQQKIQLSQVTEQLYRSCLPTQNASSFQKEATATKQNPDTTNSFIMEIKNMRKKIAHYQKHLQKIQINELDTVANHQLLDELREETQELAATLAAQIALQEGKTSPINTLIQNSKSKNDLASRIREKITCTKKTPLT
;
A
#
# COMPACT_ATOMS: atom_id res chain seq x y z
N MET A 1 0.39 23.54 72.04
CA MET A 1 -0.14 22.42 71.24
C MET A 1 0.28 22.51 69.77
N LEU A 2 -0.01 23.58 69.04
CA LEU A 2 0.37 23.71 67.61
C LEU A 2 1.89 23.67 67.34
N ILE A 3 2.70 24.32 68.16
CA ILE A 3 4.16 24.36 67.96
C ILE A 3 4.82 22.98 68.08
N GLN A 4 4.31 22.14 68.99
CA GLN A 4 4.80 20.78 69.21
C GLN A 4 4.50 19.89 68.01
N SER A 5 3.26 19.95 67.49
CA SER A 5 2.89 19.22 66.27
C SER A 5 3.73 19.67 65.06
N PHE A 6 4.06 20.96 64.98
CA PHE A 6 4.88 21.51 63.90
C PHE A 6 6.34 21.00 63.97
N LEU A 7 6.94 20.91 65.16
CA LEU A 7 8.28 20.32 65.33
C LEU A 7 8.31 18.84 64.92
N PHE A 8 7.32 18.03 65.33
CA PHE A 8 7.24 16.62 64.93
C PHE A 8 7.03 16.45 63.43
N PHE A 9 6.28 17.36 62.80
CA PHE A 9 6.07 17.33 61.36
C PHE A 9 7.38 17.56 60.59
N ILE A 10 8.15 18.60 60.94
CA ILE A 10 9.45 18.87 60.31
C ILE A 10 10.41 17.71 60.53
N LEU A 11 10.44 17.15 61.74
CA LEU A 11 11.31 16.01 62.07
C LEU A 11 10.95 14.76 61.25
N GLY A 12 9.66 14.50 61.05
CA GLY A 12 9.18 13.39 60.23
C GLY A 12 9.55 13.54 58.75
N VAL A 13 9.39 14.75 58.19
CA VAL A 13 9.78 15.04 56.79
C VAL A 13 11.30 14.93 56.63
N ALA A 14 12.09 15.47 57.56
CA ALA A 14 13.54 15.38 57.53
C ALA A 14 14.02 13.92 57.61
N SER A 15 13.42 13.12 58.51
CA SER A 15 13.75 11.70 58.67
C SER A 15 13.40 10.88 57.43
N THR A 16 12.21 11.08 56.86
CA THR A 16 11.77 10.35 55.66
C THR A 16 12.60 10.71 54.44
N SER A 17 12.94 11.99 54.27
CA SER A 17 13.83 12.45 53.20
C SER A 17 15.22 11.82 53.31
N TRP A 18 15.79 11.79 54.51
CA TRP A 18 17.06 11.13 54.79
C TRP A 18 17.03 9.64 54.43
N LEU A 19 15.98 8.94 54.86
CA LEU A 19 15.76 7.53 54.52
C LEU A 19 15.63 7.33 53.00
N LEU A 20 14.87 8.17 52.31
CA LEU A 20 14.68 8.08 50.86
C LEU A 20 16.01 8.22 50.10
N VAL A 21 16.86 9.16 50.49
CA VAL A 21 18.19 9.35 49.89
C VAL A 21 19.07 8.12 50.12
N LEU A 22 19.01 7.53 51.31
CA LEU A 22 19.79 6.33 51.66
C LEU A 22 19.30 5.09 50.89
N PHE A 23 17.98 4.97 50.70
CA PHE A 23 17.38 3.83 49.99
C PHE A 23 17.48 3.96 48.46
N SER A 24 17.46 5.17 47.90
CA SER A 24 17.57 5.41 46.45
C SER A 24 18.61 4.55 45.71
N PRO A 25 19.90 4.49 46.14
CA PRO A 25 20.90 3.67 45.47
C PRO A 25 20.65 2.16 45.58
N VAL A 26 19.97 1.70 46.63
CA VAL A 26 19.67 0.27 46.85
C VAL A 26 18.57 -0.19 45.90
N ILE A 27 17.50 0.60 45.76
CA ILE A 27 16.42 0.29 44.81
C ILE A 27 16.93 0.40 43.37
N TRP A 28 17.75 1.40 43.06
CA TRP A 28 18.32 1.60 41.72
C TRP A 28 19.21 0.44 41.27
N ARG A 29 20.09 -0.04 42.16
CA ARG A 29 20.94 -1.22 41.87
C ARG A 29 20.11 -2.47 41.61
N ARG A 30 19.04 -2.68 42.38
CA ARG A 30 18.15 -3.85 42.20
C ARG A 30 17.36 -3.77 40.89
N ALA A 31 16.85 -2.59 40.54
CA ALA A 31 16.14 -2.36 39.28
C ALA A 31 17.05 -2.56 38.06
N ILE A 32 18.27 -2.02 38.10
CA ILE A 32 19.27 -2.18 37.03
C ILE A 32 19.63 -3.65 36.81
N HIS A 33 19.80 -4.43 37.88
CA HIS A 33 20.13 -5.85 37.75
C HIS A 33 19.04 -6.63 37.00
N PHE A 34 17.76 -6.35 37.25
CA PHE A 34 16.65 -6.96 36.50
C PHE A 34 16.61 -6.47 35.04
N ALA A 35 16.87 -5.19 34.80
CA ALA A 35 16.95 -4.65 33.45
C ALA A 35 18.08 -5.30 32.63
N HIS A 36 19.27 -5.48 33.22
CA HIS A 36 20.37 -6.17 32.56
C HIS A 36 20.03 -7.60 32.17
N LYS A 37 19.35 -8.36 33.03
CA LYS A 37 18.99 -9.75 32.72
C LYS A 37 18.01 -9.86 31.54
N TYR A 38 17.11 -8.89 31.39
CA TYR A 38 16.13 -8.84 30.29
C TYR A 38 16.75 -8.32 28.99
N VAL A 39 17.61 -7.32 29.09
CA VAL A 39 18.26 -6.67 27.95
C VAL A 39 19.39 -7.54 27.38
N SER A 40 20.18 -8.20 28.23
CA SER A 40 21.23 -9.15 27.79
C SER A 40 20.68 -10.41 27.12
N ALA A 41 19.40 -10.72 27.27
CA ALA A 41 18.75 -11.82 26.55
C ALA A 41 18.20 -11.41 25.17
N GLN A 42 18.10 -10.11 24.89
CA GLN A 42 17.52 -9.58 23.65
C GLN A 42 18.53 -8.87 22.75
N ILE A 43 19.65 -8.41 23.32
CA ILE A 43 20.74 -7.82 22.54
C ILE A 43 21.69 -8.97 22.15
N PRO A 44 22.00 -9.16 20.85
CA PRO A 44 22.99 -10.15 20.43
C PRO A 44 24.37 -9.68 20.91
N LEU A 45 24.85 -10.26 22.01
CA LEU A 45 26.13 -9.89 22.63
C LEU A 45 27.32 -10.69 22.05
N SER A 46 27.06 -11.62 21.13
CA SER A 46 28.09 -12.44 20.47
C SER A 46 28.29 -12.02 19.01
N LEU A 47 29.54 -11.77 18.60
CA LEU A 47 29.89 -11.46 17.20
C LEU A 47 29.40 -12.53 16.21
N THR A 48 29.42 -13.80 16.64
CA THR A 48 28.95 -14.93 15.82
C THR A 48 27.45 -14.88 15.54
N GLU A 49 26.65 -14.38 16.50
CA GLU A 49 25.21 -14.25 16.37
C GLU A 49 24.84 -13.06 15.47
N ILE A 50 25.60 -11.97 15.56
CA ILE A 50 25.47 -10.81 14.67
C ILE A 50 25.77 -11.23 13.22
N GLN A 51 26.85 -11.99 13.02
CA GLN A 51 27.23 -12.48 11.70
C GLN A 51 26.19 -13.47 11.15
N ALA A 52 25.69 -14.40 11.97
CA ALA A 52 24.65 -15.31 11.55
C ALA A 52 23.35 -14.58 11.15
N ASN A 53 22.97 -13.52 11.88
CA ASN A 53 21.80 -12.72 11.52
C ASN A 53 22.03 -11.92 10.22
N TYR A 54 23.24 -11.42 10.00
CA TYR A 54 23.62 -10.77 8.74
C TYR A 54 23.54 -11.75 7.56
N ASP A 55 24.11 -12.94 7.72
CA ASP A 55 24.09 -14.00 6.70
C ASP A 55 22.64 -14.44 6.41
N PHE A 56 21.81 -14.57 7.45
CA PHE A 56 20.38 -14.84 7.31
C PHE A 56 19.65 -13.74 6.51
N LEU A 57 19.95 -12.47 6.80
CA LEU A 57 19.34 -11.33 6.10
C LEU A 57 19.78 -11.28 4.63
N CYS A 58 21.05 -11.59 4.36
CA CYS A 58 21.57 -11.71 3.00
C CYS A 58 20.86 -12.84 2.23
N ALA A 59 20.70 -14.01 2.86
CA ALA A 59 19.99 -15.14 2.27
C ALA A 59 18.52 -14.81 1.99
N GLN A 60 17.83 -14.16 2.94
CA GLN A 60 16.44 -13.74 2.75
C GLN A 60 16.31 -12.77 1.57
N HIS A 61 17.22 -11.79 1.46
CA HIS A 61 17.22 -10.85 0.35
C HIS A 61 17.43 -11.54 -1.00
N ALA A 62 18.39 -12.48 -1.08
CA ALA A 62 18.64 -13.25 -2.29
C ALA A 62 17.43 -14.07 -2.73
N VAL A 63 16.73 -14.72 -1.79
CA VAL A 63 15.49 -15.48 -2.08
C VAL A 63 14.37 -14.57 -2.57
N VAL A 64 14.18 -13.41 -1.94
CA VAL A 64 13.16 -12.44 -2.35
C VAL A 64 13.47 -11.91 -3.75
N LEU A 65 14.72 -11.61 -4.07
CA LEU A 65 15.13 -11.16 -5.39
C LEU A 65 14.84 -12.22 -6.46
N ALA A 66 15.30 -13.46 -6.24
CA ALA A 66 15.07 -14.57 -7.17
C ALA A 66 13.57 -14.86 -7.40
N HIS A 67 12.76 -14.81 -6.33
CA HIS A 67 11.31 -15.01 -6.44
C HIS A 67 10.62 -13.91 -7.26
N ASN A 68 11.05 -12.65 -7.08
CA ASN A 68 10.51 -11.53 -7.84
C ASN A 68 10.91 -11.61 -9.33
N GLU A 69 12.16 -11.99 -9.61
CA GLU A 69 12.63 -12.22 -10.98
C GLU A 69 11.83 -13.34 -11.67
N GLN A 70 11.60 -14.46 -10.99
CA GLN A 70 10.78 -15.55 -11.51
C GLN A 70 9.34 -15.11 -11.81
N LYS A 71 8.75 -14.29 -10.94
CA LYS A 71 7.42 -13.70 -11.19
C LYS A 71 7.43 -12.82 -12.43
N TYR A 72 8.45 -11.98 -12.60
CA TYR A 72 8.59 -11.10 -13.76
C TYR A 72 8.66 -11.92 -15.06
N GLU A 73 9.52 -12.94 -15.10
CA GLU A 73 9.66 -13.86 -16.23
C GLU A 73 8.34 -14.58 -16.56
N PHE A 74 7.61 -15.04 -15.56
CA PHE A 74 6.30 -15.68 -15.75
C PHE A 74 5.27 -14.72 -16.35
N LEU A 75 5.22 -13.48 -15.86
CA LEU A 75 4.36 -12.43 -16.42
C LEU A 75 4.75 -12.10 -17.86
N GLN A 76 6.05 -11.99 -18.14
CA GLN A 76 6.56 -11.70 -19.48
C GLN A 76 6.22 -12.82 -20.47
N LYS A 77 6.38 -14.09 -20.09
CA LYS A 77 5.97 -15.25 -20.90
C LYS A 77 4.47 -15.23 -21.20
N LYS A 78 3.64 -14.97 -20.19
CA LYS A 78 2.19 -14.83 -20.39
C LYS A 78 1.85 -13.69 -21.36
N TYR A 79 2.50 -12.55 -21.23
CA TYR A 79 2.30 -11.41 -22.13
C TYR A 79 2.73 -11.73 -23.56
N ALA A 80 3.87 -12.40 -23.75
CA ALA A 80 4.33 -12.85 -25.06
C ALA A 80 3.33 -13.84 -25.69
N GLN A 81 2.81 -14.80 -24.91
CA GLN A 81 1.78 -15.72 -25.35
C GLN A 81 0.50 -15.00 -25.78
N GLN A 82 0.01 -14.05 -24.99
CA GLN A 82 -1.17 -13.23 -25.34
C GLN A 82 -0.95 -12.43 -26.62
N LYS A 83 0.25 -11.85 -26.80
CA LYS A 83 0.60 -11.12 -28.03
C LYS A 83 0.60 -12.03 -29.26
N ILE A 84 1.12 -13.25 -29.13
CA ILE A 84 1.10 -14.24 -30.22
C ILE A 84 -0.34 -14.63 -30.56
N GLN A 85 -1.18 -14.89 -29.55
CA GLN A 85 -2.60 -15.21 -29.76
C GLN A 85 -3.36 -14.05 -30.43
N LEU A 86 -3.14 -12.81 -29.99
CA LEU A 86 -3.69 -11.63 -30.64
C LEU A 86 -3.23 -11.54 -32.10
N SER A 87 -1.92 -11.73 -32.35
CA SER A 87 -1.37 -11.74 -33.71
C SER A 87 -2.03 -12.82 -34.59
N GLN A 88 -2.25 -14.01 -34.05
CA GLN A 88 -2.92 -15.11 -34.76
C GLN A 88 -4.37 -14.78 -35.07
N VAL A 89 -5.11 -14.22 -34.10
CA VAL A 89 -6.50 -13.78 -34.30
C VAL A 89 -6.56 -12.66 -35.32
N THR A 90 -5.64 -11.69 -35.29
CA THR A 90 -5.59 -10.64 -36.29
C THR A 90 -5.30 -11.20 -37.68
N GLU A 91 -4.37 -12.16 -37.81
CA GLU A 91 -4.07 -12.82 -39.10
C GLU A 91 -5.28 -13.62 -39.62
N GLN A 92 -6.01 -14.30 -38.74
CA GLN A 92 -7.26 -14.99 -39.10
C GLN A 92 -8.35 -14.00 -39.55
N LEU A 93 -8.47 -12.86 -38.87
CA LEU A 93 -9.37 -11.78 -39.29
C LEU A 93 -8.96 -11.22 -40.66
N TYR A 94 -7.67 -10.94 -40.88
CA TYR A 94 -7.15 -10.50 -42.18
C TYR A 94 -7.43 -11.51 -43.30
N ARG A 95 -7.19 -12.81 -43.05
CA ARG A 95 -7.52 -13.89 -43.98
C ARG A 95 -9.02 -13.96 -44.31
N SER A 96 -9.89 -13.75 -43.31
CA SER A 96 -11.35 -13.79 -43.50
C SER A 96 -11.92 -12.57 -44.22
N CYS A 97 -11.24 -11.41 -44.12
CA CYS A 97 -11.64 -10.15 -44.75
C CYS A 97 -11.07 -9.94 -46.16
N LEU A 98 -10.21 -10.84 -46.67
CA LEU A 98 -9.57 -10.71 -47.99
C LEU A 98 -10.31 -11.51 -49.08
N PRO A 99 -10.97 -10.88 -50.06
CA PRO A 99 -11.29 -11.54 -51.32
C PRO A 99 -10.02 -11.64 -52.17
N THR A 100 -9.75 -12.85 -52.69
CA THR A 100 -8.62 -13.20 -53.55
C THR A 100 -8.36 -12.18 -54.66
N GLN A 101 -7.15 -11.62 -54.72
CA GLN A 101 -6.54 -11.14 -55.97
C GLN A 101 -5.00 -11.15 -55.88
N ASN A 102 -4.45 -12.26 -56.38
CA ASN A 102 -3.31 -12.46 -57.29
C ASN A 102 -2.06 -11.57 -57.22
N ALA A 103 -0.92 -12.25 -57.30
CA ALA A 103 0.46 -11.77 -57.20
C ALA A 103 0.98 -10.96 -58.40
N SER A 104 1.77 -9.91 -58.15
CA SER A 104 3.03 -9.60 -58.84
C SER A 104 3.75 -8.34 -58.32
N SER A 105 5.09 -8.39 -58.38
CA SER A 105 6.08 -7.31 -58.63
C SER A 105 6.43 -6.24 -57.58
N PHE A 106 7.72 -6.26 -57.23
CA PHE A 106 8.70 -5.17 -57.10
C PHE A 106 8.25 -3.69 -57.13
N GLN A 107 8.72 -2.98 -56.09
CA GLN A 107 9.41 -1.68 -56.12
C GLN A 107 8.64 -0.41 -56.52
N LYS A 108 8.38 0.39 -55.48
CA LYS A 108 8.53 1.86 -55.39
C LYS A 108 7.79 2.69 -56.44
N GLU A 109 6.59 3.11 -56.07
CA GLU A 109 6.02 4.37 -56.54
C GLU A 109 5.28 5.06 -55.40
N ALA A 110 5.78 6.25 -55.04
CA ALA A 110 4.96 7.24 -54.38
C ALA A 110 3.89 7.64 -55.38
N THR A 111 2.61 7.38 -55.08
CA THR A 111 1.48 8.24 -55.43
C THR A 111 0.19 7.68 -54.83
N ALA A 112 -0.43 8.50 -54.00
CA ALA A 112 -1.87 8.63 -53.80
C ALA A 112 -2.74 7.34 -53.93
N THR A 113 -2.73 6.50 -52.90
CA THR A 113 -3.89 5.64 -52.65
C THR A 113 -4.91 6.44 -51.85
N LYS A 114 -6.09 6.68 -52.45
CA LYS A 114 -7.30 7.16 -51.79
C LYS A 114 -7.63 6.23 -50.62
N GLN A 115 -7.06 6.47 -49.46
CA GLN A 115 -7.58 5.93 -48.20
C GLN A 115 -8.77 6.80 -47.83
N ASN A 116 -9.91 6.12 -47.63
CA ASN A 116 -11.13 6.69 -47.09
C ASN A 116 -10.78 7.72 -46.00
N PRO A 117 -11.19 9.00 -46.12
CA PRO A 117 -10.79 10.07 -45.20
C PRO A 117 -11.11 9.73 -43.73
N ASP A 118 -12.05 8.82 -43.49
CA ASP A 118 -12.48 8.42 -42.15
C ASP A 118 -11.43 7.57 -41.40
N THR A 119 -10.70 6.68 -42.07
CA THR A 119 -9.76 5.77 -41.40
C THR A 119 -8.45 6.48 -41.02
N THR A 120 -7.95 7.36 -41.90
CA THR A 120 -6.74 8.16 -41.65
C THR A 120 -6.97 9.18 -40.52
N ASN A 121 -8.17 9.77 -40.47
CA ASN A 121 -8.55 10.67 -39.39
C ASN A 121 -8.62 9.96 -38.03
N SER A 122 -9.09 8.71 -38.01
CA SER A 122 -9.13 7.89 -36.78
C SER A 122 -7.73 7.63 -36.24
N PHE A 123 -6.79 7.18 -37.08
CA PHE A 123 -5.41 6.92 -36.65
C PHE A 123 -4.68 8.20 -36.23
N ILE A 124 -4.91 9.32 -36.93
CA ILE A 124 -4.35 10.62 -36.53
C ILE A 124 -4.91 11.04 -35.15
N MET A 125 -6.19 10.79 -34.88
CA MET A 125 -6.79 11.03 -33.56
C MET A 125 -6.20 10.10 -32.49
N GLU A 126 -5.96 8.83 -32.78
CA GLU A 126 -5.32 7.90 -31.84
C GLU A 126 -3.87 8.31 -31.54
N ILE A 127 -3.07 8.65 -32.55
CA ILE A 127 -1.70 9.14 -32.36
C ILE A 127 -1.69 10.41 -31.53
N LYS A 128 -2.64 11.33 -31.77
CA LYS A 128 -2.80 12.56 -30.98
C LYS A 128 -3.21 12.24 -29.53
N ASN A 129 -4.07 11.26 -29.32
CA ASN A 129 -4.49 10.82 -28.00
C ASN A 129 -3.35 10.14 -27.24
N MET A 130 -2.60 9.26 -27.89
CA MET A 130 -1.41 8.63 -27.30
C MET A 130 -0.34 9.65 -26.97
N ARG A 131 -0.07 10.62 -27.85
CA ARG A 131 0.86 11.73 -27.55
C ARG A 131 0.43 12.56 -26.35
N LYS A 132 -0.87 12.86 -26.21
CA LYS A 132 -1.42 13.53 -25.01
C LYS A 132 -1.22 12.69 -23.75
N LYS A 133 -1.47 11.38 -23.83
CA LYS A 133 -1.25 10.45 -22.70
C LYS A 133 0.22 10.38 -22.31
N ILE A 134 1.13 10.31 -23.28
CA ILE A 134 2.58 10.31 -23.02
C ILE A 134 2.99 11.61 -22.31
N ALA A 135 2.55 12.77 -22.81
CA ALA A 135 2.82 14.05 -22.16
C ALA A 135 2.21 14.13 -20.75
N HIS A 136 1.01 13.58 -20.55
CA HIS A 136 0.37 13.49 -19.25
C HIS A 136 1.18 12.64 -18.27
N TYR A 137 1.64 11.46 -18.68
CA TYR A 137 2.47 10.59 -17.84
C TYR A 137 3.84 11.20 -17.57
N GLN A 138 4.46 11.85 -18.55
CA GLN A 138 5.74 12.55 -18.35
C GLN A 138 5.60 13.68 -17.33
N LYS A 139 4.50 14.46 -17.38
CA LYS A 139 4.18 15.48 -16.38
C LYS A 139 3.95 14.88 -14.99
N HIS A 140 3.28 13.72 -14.92
CA HIS A 140 3.04 13.01 -13.66
C HIS A 140 4.35 12.50 -13.04
N LEU A 141 5.24 11.93 -13.85
CA LEU A 141 6.57 11.48 -13.42
C LEU A 141 7.44 12.66 -12.96
N GLN A 142 7.41 13.79 -13.66
CA GLN A 142 8.13 15.00 -13.24
C GLN A 142 7.57 15.58 -11.93
N LYS A 143 6.24 15.52 -11.73
CA LYS A 143 5.60 15.93 -10.48
C LYS A 143 6.03 15.04 -9.31
N ILE A 144 6.10 13.71 -9.52
CA ILE A 144 6.60 12.77 -8.52
C ILE A 144 8.07 13.05 -8.18
N GLN A 145 8.91 13.32 -9.18
CA GLN A 145 10.34 13.60 -9.00
C GLN A 145 10.61 14.93 -8.27
N ILE A 146 9.73 15.93 -8.41
CA ILE A 146 9.82 17.21 -7.68
C ILE A 146 9.25 17.07 -6.25
N ASN A 147 8.30 16.15 -6.01
CA ASN A 147 7.63 15.98 -4.72
C ASN A 147 8.42 15.15 -3.69
N GLU A 148 9.53 14.50 -4.07
CA GLU A 148 10.43 13.86 -3.09
C GLU A 148 11.14 14.86 -2.17
N LEU A 149 11.18 16.16 -2.53
CA LEU A 149 11.86 17.18 -1.73
C LEU A 149 10.95 17.85 -0.68
N ASP A 150 9.65 17.58 -0.66
CA ASP A 150 8.70 18.23 0.24
C ASP A 150 7.91 17.20 1.06
N THR A 151 8.44 16.86 2.23
CA THR A 151 7.86 15.90 3.20
C THR A 151 6.44 16.29 3.63
N VAL A 152 6.09 17.56 3.50
CA VAL A 152 4.77 18.14 3.79
C VAL A 152 3.74 17.84 2.67
N ALA A 153 4.14 17.67 1.41
CA ALA A 153 3.19 17.28 0.36
C ALA A 153 2.88 15.77 0.39
N ASN A 154 3.85 14.95 0.82
CA ASN A 154 3.68 13.50 0.87
C ASN A 154 2.72 13.04 1.96
N HIS A 155 2.70 13.68 3.14
CA HIS A 155 1.72 13.30 4.17
C HIS A 155 0.28 13.61 3.70
N GLN A 156 0.06 14.73 3.01
CA GLN A 156 -1.27 15.08 2.50
C GLN A 156 -1.75 14.10 1.42
N LEU A 157 -0.85 13.68 0.50
CA LEU A 157 -1.18 12.64 -0.49
C LEU A 157 -1.40 11.26 0.15
N LEU A 158 -0.64 10.92 1.19
CA LEU A 158 -0.84 9.68 1.95
C LEU A 158 -2.15 9.70 2.72
N ASP A 159 -2.53 10.84 3.28
CA ASP A 159 -3.82 11.02 3.94
C ASP A 159 -4.98 10.93 2.95
N GLU A 160 -4.84 11.50 1.74
CA GLU A 160 -5.84 11.40 0.68
C GLU A 160 -5.96 9.97 0.13
N LEU A 161 -4.83 9.28 -0.12
CA LEU A 161 -4.84 7.85 -0.47
C LEU A 161 -5.41 6.99 0.64
N ARG A 162 -5.13 7.31 1.91
CA ARG A 162 -5.70 6.61 3.05
C ARG A 162 -7.21 6.79 3.11
N GLU A 163 -7.71 7.99 2.84
CA GLU A 163 -9.14 8.27 2.76
C GLU A 163 -9.81 7.49 1.61
N GLU A 164 -9.23 7.51 0.40
CA GLU A 164 -9.75 6.74 -0.74
C GLU A 164 -9.76 5.23 -0.48
N THR A 165 -8.68 4.70 0.11
CA THR A 165 -8.59 3.27 0.45
C THR A 165 -9.57 2.88 1.56
N GLN A 166 -9.78 3.75 2.55
CA GLN A 166 -10.81 3.54 3.58
C GLN A 166 -12.22 3.55 2.96
N GLU A 167 -12.50 4.45 2.02
CA GLU A 167 -13.80 4.52 1.35
C GLU A 167 -14.07 3.28 0.50
N LEU A 168 -13.06 2.81 -0.25
CA LEU A 168 -13.14 1.59 -1.04
C LEU A 168 -13.31 0.36 -0.14
N ALA A 169 -12.51 0.24 0.93
CA ALA A 169 -12.60 -0.85 1.88
C ALA A 169 -13.97 -0.87 2.58
N ALA A 170 -14.51 0.30 2.95
CA ALA A 170 -15.83 0.42 3.55
C ALA A 170 -16.93 -0.06 2.59
N THR A 171 -16.83 0.33 1.32
CA THR A 171 -17.78 -0.05 0.27
C THR A 171 -17.75 -1.57 0.03
N LEU A 172 -16.56 -2.15 -0.11
CA LEU A 172 -16.39 -3.60 -0.31
C LEU A 172 -16.87 -4.39 0.91
N ALA A 173 -16.49 -3.99 2.13
CA ALA A 173 -16.92 -4.64 3.35
C ALA A 173 -18.45 -4.55 3.55
N ALA A 174 -19.06 -3.41 3.20
CA ALA A 174 -20.52 -3.27 3.22
C ALA A 174 -21.19 -4.23 2.24
N GLN A 175 -20.67 -4.35 1.02
CA GLN A 175 -21.21 -5.27 0.02
C GLN A 175 -21.09 -6.75 0.46
N ILE A 176 -19.94 -7.12 1.05
CA ILE A 176 -19.73 -8.47 1.61
C ILE A 176 -20.71 -8.72 2.75
N ALA A 177 -20.87 -7.77 3.68
CA ALA A 177 -21.79 -7.91 4.81
C ALA A 177 -23.26 -8.03 4.37
N LEU A 178 -23.65 -7.37 3.27
CA LEU A 178 -24.97 -7.51 2.67
C LEU A 178 -25.15 -8.89 2.01
N GLN A 179 -24.12 -9.38 1.31
CA GLN A 179 -24.14 -10.67 0.65
C GLN A 179 -24.15 -11.84 1.64
N GLU A 180 -23.40 -11.73 2.74
CA GLU A 180 -23.36 -12.70 3.84
C GLU A 180 -24.57 -12.60 4.78
N GLY A 181 -25.31 -11.50 4.72
CA GLY A 181 -26.52 -11.27 5.51
C GLY A 181 -26.27 -11.09 7.02
N LYS A 182 -27.30 -11.34 7.83
CA LYS A 182 -27.30 -11.04 9.28
C LYS A 182 -26.22 -11.77 10.08
N THR A 183 -25.69 -12.89 9.55
CA THR A 183 -24.68 -13.74 10.20
C THR A 183 -23.24 -13.34 9.88
N SER A 184 -23.02 -12.29 9.07
CA SER A 184 -21.67 -11.83 8.75
C SER A 184 -20.90 -11.41 10.00
N PRO A 185 -19.64 -11.87 10.19
CA PRO A 185 -18.75 -11.35 11.23
C PRO A 185 -18.58 -9.84 11.17
N ILE A 186 -18.65 -9.25 9.97
CA ILE A 186 -18.57 -7.80 9.76
C ILE A 186 -19.70 -7.08 10.51
N ASN A 187 -20.92 -7.63 10.51
CA ASN A 187 -22.07 -7.06 11.22
C ASN A 187 -21.89 -7.07 12.75
N THR A 188 -21.17 -8.06 13.29
CA THR A 188 -20.84 -8.09 14.73
C THR A 188 -19.75 -7.09 15.09
N LEU A 189 -18.72 -6.97 14.25
CA LEU A 189 -17.61 -6.05 14.46
C LEU A 189 -18.08 -4.58 14.40
N ILE A 190 -18.96 -4.26 13.45
CA ILE A 190 -19.55 -2.92 13.38
C ILE A 190 -20.54 -2.66 14.50
N GLN A 191 -21.11 -3.63 15.21
CA GLN A 191 -21.97 -3.32 16.37
C GLN A 191 -21.15 -2.95 17.61
N ASN A 192 -19.95 -3.52 17.74
CA ASN A 192 -19.09 -3.33 18.90
C ASN A 192 -18.24 -2.05 18.86
N SER A 193 -18.08 -1.40 17.68
CA SER A 193 -17.24 -0.21 17.55
C SER A 193 -17.96 1.09 17.95
N LYS A 194 -17.38 1.84 18.90
CA LYS A 194 -17.95 3.11 19.43
C LYS A 194 -17.47 4.39 18.72
N SER A 195 -16.44 4.31 17.87
CA SER A 195 -15.81 5.49 17.24
C SER A 195 -16.62 6.00 16.04
N LYS A 196 -16.91 7.32 16.01
CA LYS A 196 -17.68 7.97 14.94
C LYS A 196 -16.91 8.15 13.62
N ASN A 197 -15.57 8.22 13.68
CA ASN A 197 -14.73 8.50 12.51
C ASN A 197 -13.93 7.28 12.03
N ASP A 198 -14.26 6.09 12.53
CA ASP A 198 -13.58 4.86 12.18
C ASP A 198 -14.23 4.17 10.97
N LEU A 199 -13.50 3.27 10.31
CA LEU A 199 -13.94 2.52 9.14
C LEU A 199 -15.28 1.81 9.38
N ALA A 200 -15.48 1.28 10.59
CA ALA A 200 -16.72 0.62 10.98
C ALA A 200 -17.95 1.56 10.94
N SER A 201 -17.79 2.87 11.20
CA SER A 201 -18.87 3.85 11.03
C SER A 201 -19.25 4.04 9.58
N ARG A 202 -18.26 4.15 8.69
CA ARG A 202 -18.49 4.27 7.25
C ARG A 202 -19.17 3.02 6.69
N ILE A 203 -18.75 1.83 7.13
CA ILE A 203 -19.41 0.57 6.75
C ILE A 203 -20.88 0.57 7.18
N ARG A 204 -21.20 0.98 8.42
CA ARG A 204 -22.59 1.10 8.88
C ARG A 204 -23.39 2.06 8.01
N GLU A 205 -22.85 3.23 7.71
CA GLU A 205 -23.50 4.25 6.87
C GLU A 205 -23.78 3.71 5.45
N LYS A 206 -22.82 3.00 4.84
CA LYS A 206 -23.01 2.38 3.52
C LYS A 206 -24.07 1.28 3.55
N ILE A 207 -24.10 0.43 4.58
CA ILE A 207 -25.12 -0.62 4.76
C ILE A 207 -26.52 -0.02 4.96
N THR A 208 -26.64 1.07 5.75
CA THR A 208 -27.95 1.72 5.95
C THR A 208 -28.42 2.48 4.71
N CYS A 209 -27.51 3.13 3.99
CA CYS A 209 -27.82 3.84 2.75
C CYS A 209 -28.30 2.89 1.65
N THR A 210 -27.61 1.76 1.45
CA THR A 210 -28.02 0.73 0.48
C THR A 210 -29.35 0.05 0.85
N LYS A 211 -29.64 -0.14 2.14
CA LYS A 211 -30.96 -0.62 2.60
C LYS A 211 -32.09 0.39 2.33
N LYS A 212 -31.79 1.69 2.31
CA LYS A 212 -32.75 2.78 2.07
C LYS A 212 -33.02 3.01 0.57
N THR A 213 -32.15 2.50 -0.30
CA THR A 213 -32.34 2.48 -1.75
C THR A 213 -32.71 1.06 -2.20
N PRO A 214 -33.97 0.61 -2.04
CA PRO A 214 -34.39 -0.62 -2.68
C PRO A 214 -34.33 -0.38 -4.19
N LEU A 215 -33.45 -1.12 -4.88
CA LEU A 215 -33.54 -1.25 -6.34
C LEU A 215 -34.98 -1.62 -6.67
N THR A 216 -35.67 -0.67 -7.29
CA THR A 216 -36.92 -0.87 -8.03
C THR A 216 -36.56 -0.90 -9.50
#